data_AF-A0A8S3U7J5-F1
#
_entry.id   AF-A0A8S3U7J5-F1
#
_cell.length_a   1.000
_cell.length_b   1.000
_cell.length_c   1.000
_cell.angle_alpha   90.00
_cell.angle_beta   90.00
_cell.angle_gamma   90.00
#
_symmetry.space_group_name_H-M   'P 1'
#
loop_
_entity.id
_entity.type
_entity.pdbx_description
1 polymer ?
#
loop_
_entity_poly.entity_id
_entity_poly.type
_entity_poly.pdbx_seq_one_letter_code
_entity_poly.pdbx_strand_id
1 'polypeptide(L)'
;MTATAKTEVKRILKMSFEFVIPSSRDDLLNRTGIDHFVVSEIATLREIPGALQELKTAFRSQAANVFLHKFDTLFSVICTVDDYLNDDQLFIFIKNDFVVAQSFVNNLATTLDETSIEPEVRKDGSNMVKMICYLLSQFFEIFEAEDTQPSASQVVGGKVIDILNCLEEEAKKPSDSGIDWDREKECGIKALLHLVTLISTDLGSTNSGRGICYTTYNYQIFKFFSLVTNCGYRLLENLSITRVTSKETRDAISHLIGVMAKRYNHGLSASLKILQLLQHFEHLVSPLAHTVEIITNELGVKSVIQEIMREVGRFDPKDIARDPSGTRCISAFLVEVAEKIPLVMLPSISVLMCHLDEEVCFILIFSN
;
A
#
# COMPACT_ATOMS: atom_id res chain seq x y z
N MET A 1 -30.55 -1.05 36.64
CA MET A 1 -29.45 -0.20 36.12
C MET A 1 -29.76 1.25 36.45
N THR A 2 -28.92 1.88 37.26
CA THR A 2 -29.10 3.25 37.75
C THR A 2 -28.90 4.27 36.63
N ALA A 3 -29.56 5.43 36.74
CA ALA A 3 -29.48 6.52 35.76
C ALA A 3 -28.02 6.99 35.50
N THR A 4 -27.13 6.79 36.48
CA THR A 4 -25.68 7.05 36.39
C THR A 4 -24.99 6.11 35.41
N ALA A 5 -25.28 4.80 35.42
CA ALA A 5 -24.71 3.85 34.46
C ALA A 5 -25.23 4.07 33.03
N LYS A 6 -26.48 4.51 32.87
CA LYS A 6 -27.00 4.95 31.56
C LYS A 6 -26.37 6.25 31.08
N THR A 7 -25.93 7.12 31.99
CA THR A 7 -25.25 8.39 31.68
C THR A 7 -23.78 8.13 31.31
N GLU A 8 -23.10 7.21 32.01
CA GLU A 8 -21.74 6.73 31.69
C GLU A 8 -21.73 6.07 30.30
N VAL A 9 -22.66 5.15 30.04
CA VAL A 9 -22.79 4.48 28.73
C VAL A 9 -23.16 5.49 27.63
N LYS A 10 -24.01 6.50 27.92
CA LYS A 10 -24.27 7.62 26.98
C LYS A 10 -23.07 8.57 26.80
N ARG A 11 -22.14 8.64 27.75
CA ARG A 11 -20.91 9.43 27.66
C ARG A 11 -19.84 8.70 26.85
N ILE A 12 -19.76 7.38 27.03
CA ILE A 12 -18.94 6.44 26.26
C ILE A 12 -19.43 6.38 24.80
N LEU A 13 -20.73 6.54 24.55
CA LEU A 13 -21.34 6.68 23.22
C LEU A 13 -21.18 8.09 22.59
N LYS A 14 -20.38 9.00 23.16
CA LYS A 14 -20.38 10.42 22.73
C LYS A 14 -18.98 11.06 22.68
N MET A 15 -18.05 10.42 21.99
CA MET A 15 -16.87 11.10 21.44
C MET A 15 -16.76 10.78 19.95
N SER A 16 -17.59 11.47 19.16
CA SER A 16 -17.57 11.37 17.70
C SER A 16 -16.32 12.07 17.17
N PHE A 17 -15.20 11.35 17.07
CA PHE A 17 -13.92 11.89 16.59
C PHE A 17 -13.74 11.67 15.09
N GLU A 18 -12.82 12.40 14.47
CA GLU A 18 -12.35 12.16 13.11
C GLU A 18 -10.88 11.70 13.14
N PHE A 19 -10.60 10.55 12.54
CA PHE A 19 -9.23 10.15 12.28
C PHE A 19 -8.75 10.83 11.00
N VAL A 20 -7.73 11.67 11.14
CA VAL A 20 -7.03 12.33 10.04
C VAL A 20 -5.71 11.62 9.85
N ILE A 21 -5.37 11.28 8.60
CA ILE A 21 -4.12 10.60 8.30
C ILE A 21 -2.95 11.53 8.68
N PRO A 22 -2.10 11.12 9.64
CA PRO A 22 -0.99 11.94 10.08
C PRO A 22 0.11 12.00 9.02
N SER A 23 0.91 13.07 9.02
CA SER A 23 2.11 13.16 8.17
C SER A 23 3.36 12.68 8.92
N SER A 24 3.34 12.72 10.25
CA SER A 24 4.35 12.16 11.15
C SER A 24 3.69 11.46 12.34
N ARG A 25 4.37 10.51 12.98
CA ARG A 25 3.84 9.80 14.17
C ARG A 25 3.44 10.78 15.28
N ASP A 26 4.17 11.88 15.44
CA ASP A 26 3.92 12.93 16.44
C ASP A 26 2.59 13.67 16.25
N ASP A 27 2.02 13.69 15.03
CA ASP A 27 0.74 14.33 14.74
C ASP A 27 -0.43 13.61 15.45
N LEU A 28 -0.26 12.32 15.80
CA LEU A 28 -1.24 11.56 16.58
C LEU A 28 -1.07 11.74 18.09
N LEU A 29 0.10 12.23 18.53
CA LEU A 29 0.38 12.52 19.95
C LEU A 29 -0.09 13.91 20.35
N ASN A 30 -0.27 14.79 19.37
CA ASN A 30 -0.65 16.18 19.57
C ASN A 30 -2.02 16.46 18.95
N ARG A 31 -2.85 17.28 19.62
CA ARG A 31 -4.14 17.67 19.05
C ARG A 31 -3.94 18.65 17.89
N THR A 32 -4.18 18.16 16.67
CA THR A 32 -4.04 18.93 15.42
C THR A 32 -5.31 19.68 14.99
N GLY A 33 -6.46 19.38 15.60
CA GLY A 33 -7.75 19.99 15.26
C GLY A 33 -8.85 19.68 16.27
N ILE A 34 -10.03 20.28 16.06
CA ILE A 34 -11.23 20.02 16.86
C ILE A 34 -11.74 18.62 16.50
N ASP A 35 -12.07 17.82 17.50
CA ASP A 35 -12.55 16.44 17.35
C ASP A 35 -11.61 15.49 16.59
N HIS A 36 -10.36 15.90 16.32
CA HIS A 36 -9.35 14.98 15.78
C HIS A 36 -8.98 13.93 16.82
N PHE A 37 -8.82 12.69 16.35
CA PHE A 37 -8.30 11.61 17.17
C PHE A 37 -6.89 11.94 17.67
N VAL A 38 -6.62 11.63 18.94
CA VAL A 38 -5.32 11.78 19.59
C VAL A 38 -5.09 10.52 20.42
N VAL A 39 -3.90 9.95 20.30
CA VAL A 39 -3.44 8.82 21.11
C VAL A 39 -3.34 9.28 22.56
N SER A 40 -4.04 8.58 23.44
CA SER A 40 -4.17 8.96 24.84
C SER A 40 -3.03 8.37 25.69
N GLU A 41 -2.63 7.14 25.41
CA GLU A 41 -1.63 6.41 26.18
C GLU A 41 -0.66 5.68 25.26
N ILE A 42 0.65 5.78 25.56
CA ILE A 42 1.69 4.97 24.91
C ILE A 42 2.17 3.94 25.93
N ALA A 43 1.93 2.66 25.65
CA ALA A 43 2.38 1.55 26.47
C ALA A 43 3.90 1.39 26.39
N THR A 44 4.53 1.10 27.53
CA THR A 44 5.96 0.77 27.59
C THR A 44 6.23 -0.65 27.08
N LEU A 45 7.48 -0.98 26.75
CA LEU A 45 7.88 -2.32 26.27
C LEU A 45 7.44 -3.47 27.18
N ARG A 46 7.33 -3.22 28.48
CA ARG A 46 6.88 -4.21 29.48
C ARG A 46 5.37 -4.43 29.48
N GLU A 47 4.61 -3.42 29.08
CA GLU A 47 3.14 -3.43 29.08
C GLU A 47 2.58 -3.98 27.77
N ILE A 48 3.32 -3.82 26.66
CA ILE A 48 2.95 -4.30 25.32
C ILE A 48 2.46 -5.75 25.32
N PRO A 49 3.18 -6.75 25.89
CA PRO A 49 2.73 -8.14 25.84
C PRO A 49 1.36 -8.36 26.48
N GLY A 50 1.11 -7.72 27.63
CA GLY A 50 -0.18 -7.79 28.33
C GLY A 50 -1.29 -7.11 27.54
N ALA A 51 -1.02 -5.91 27.03
CA ALA A 51 -1.98 -5.14 26.25
C ALA A 51 -2.38 -5.86 24.94
N LEU A 52 -1.44 -6.53 24.27
CA LEU A 52 -1.70 -7.35 23.09
C LEU A 52 -2.51 -8.61 23.41
N GLN A 53 -2.27 -9.23 24.56
CA GLN A 53 -3.08 -10.37 25.00
C GLN A 53 -4.52 -9.95 25.31
N GLU A 54 -4.71 -8.79 25.94
CA GLU A 54 -6.03 -8.18 26.14
C GLU A 54 -6.72 -7.88 24.82
N LEU A 55 -6.00 -7.29 23.86
CA LEU A 55 -6.51 -7.00 22.52
C LEU A 55 -6.99 -8.27 21.81
N LYS A 56 -6.17 -9.33 21.82
CA LYS A 56 -6.52 -10.63 21.24
C LYS A 56 -7.75 -11.25 21.94
N THR A 57 -7.87 -11.07 23.24
CA THR A 57 -9.02 -11.58 24.02
C THR A 57 -10.29 -10.79 23.70
N ALA A 58 -10.21 -9.47 23.62
CA ALA A 58 -11.31 -8.59 23.24
C ALA A 58 -11.74 -8.78 21.78
N PHE A 59 -10.83 -9.20 20.90
CA PHE A 59 -11.16 -9.55 19.51
C PHE A 59 -12.04 -10.79 19.41
N ARG A 60 -11.84 -11.79 20.29
CA ARG A 60 -12.66 -13.01 20.31
C ARG A 60 -14.13 -12.75 20.64
N SER A 61 -14.45 -11.62 21.28
CA SER A 61 -15.84 -11.23 21.54
C SER A 61 -16.52 -10.52 20.36
N GLN A 62 -15.86 -10.40 19.20
CA GLN A 62 -16.39 -9.92 17.91
C GLN A 62 -16.97 -8.49 17.90
N ALA A 63 -16.69 -7.67 18.90
CA ALA A 63 -17.12 -6.28 18.85
C ALA A 63 -16.18 -5.46 17.94
N ALA A 64 -16.63 -5.14 16.71
CA ALA A 64 -15.86 -4.34 15.75
C ALA A 64 -15.35 -3.01 16.35
N ASN A 65 -16.15 -2.40 17.23
CA ASN A 65 -15.82 -1.13 17.91
C ASN A 65 -14.65 -1.24 18.90
N VAL A 66 -14.23 -2.46 19.27
CA VAL A 66 -13.05 -2.66 20.15
C VAL A 66 -11.80 -2.05 19.52
N PHE A 67 -11.68 -2.10 18.19
CA PHE A 67 -10.52 -1.55 17.50
C PHE A 67 -10.35 -0.04 17.72
N LEU A 68 -11.44 0.74 17.66
CA LEU A 68 -11.40 2.19 17.88
C LEU A 68 -10.82 2.56 19.25
N HIS A 69 -11.02 1.70 20.25
CA HIS A 69 -10.55 1.93 21.62
C HIS A 69 -9.20 1.29 21.92
N LYS A 70 -8.65 0.51 20.98
CA LYS A 70 -7.39 -0.23 21.16
C LYS A 70 -6.33 0.13 20.11
N PHE A 71 -6.60 1.14 19.28
CA PHE A 71 -5.62 1.69 18.34
C PHE A 71 -4.31 2.07 19.05
N ASP A 72 -4.40 2.74 20.19
CA ASP A 72 -3.26 3.17 21.02
C ASP A 72 -2.32 2.01 21.35
N THR A 73 -2.84 0.80 21.57
CA THR A 73 -2.02 -0.39 21.87
C THR A 73 -1.12 -0.76 20.69
N LEU A 74 -1.68 -0.88 19.49
CA LEU A 74 -0.91 -1.21 18.28
C LEU A 74 0.02 -0.06 17.87
N PHE A 75 -0.43 1.18 18.07
CA PHE A 75 0.38 2.36 17.81
C PHE A 75 1.57 2.48 18.77
N SER A 76 1.42 2.08 20.04
CA SER A 76 2.51 2.05 21.02
C SER A 76 3.67 1.15 20.58
N VAL A 77 3.38 0.02 19.93
CA VAL A 77 4.40 -0.87 19.38
C VAL A 77 5.19 -0.18 18.27
N ILE A 78 4.52 0.60 17.41
CA ILE A 78 5.17 1.38 16.35
C ILE A 78 6.08 2.48 16.91
N CYS A 79 5.63 3.18 17.96
CA CYS A 79 6.43 4.24 18.59
C CYS A 79 7.68 3.72 19.31
N THR A 80 7.65 2.50 19.85
CA THR A 80 8.81 1.93 20.55
C THR A 80 9.88 1.39 19.59
N VAL A 81 9.61 1.32 18.28
CA VAL A 81 10.57 0.81 17.29
C VAL A 81 11.84 1.65 17.24
N ASP A 82 11.71 2.97 17.19
CA ASP A 82 12.86 3.87 16.96
C ASP A 82 13.90 3.78 18.08
N ASP A 83 13.47 3.47 19.31
CA ASP A 83 14.33 3.33 20.49
C ASP A 83 15.01 1.95 20.60
N TYR A 84 14.49 0.92 19.92
CA TYR A 84 14.84 -0.48 20.16
C TYR A 84 15.02 -1.32 18.88
N LEU A 85 15.44 -0.70 17.76
CA LEU A 85 15.60 -1.35 16.44
C LEU A 85 16.40 -2.67 16.40
N ASN A 86 17.23 -2.97 17.40
CA ASN A 86 18.06 -4.18 17.48
C ASN A 86 17.55 -5.24 18.48
N ASP A 87 16.35 -5.07 19.04
CA ASP A 87 15.77 -6.02 19.99
C ASP A 87 14.92 -7.08 19.26
N ASP A 88 15.41 -8.32 19.22
CA ASP A 88 14.72 -9.47 18.61
C ASP A 88 13.30 -9.66 19.18
N GLN A 89 13.06 -9.32 20.46
CA GLN A 89 11.74 -9.45 21.07
C GLN A 89 10.77 -8.39 20.54
N LEU A 90 11.24 -7.16 20.32
CA LEU A 90 10.43 -6.10 19.75
C LEU A 90 9.99 -6.49 18.33
N PHE A 91 10.89 -7.07 17.56
CA PHE A 91 10.56 -7.51 16.21
C PHE A 91 9.47 -8.59 16.18
N ILE A 92 9.48 -9.50 17.16
CA ILE A 92 8.40 -10.48 17.36
C ILE A 92 7.08 -9.77 17.71
N PHE A 93 7.09 -8.69 18.50
CA PHE A 93 5.87 -7.91 18.77
C PHE A 93 5.35 -7.22 17.51
N ILE A 94 6.21 -6.54 16.75
CA ILE A 94 5.85 -5.88 15.49
C ILE A 94 5.21 -6.88 14.51
N LYS A 95 5.81 -8.07 14.37
CA LYS A 95 5.25 -9.18 13.58
C LYS A 95 3.83 -9.55 14.01
N ASN A 96 3.67 -9.82 15.30
CA ASN A 96 2.39 -10.23 15.85
C ASN A 96 1.32 -9.14 15.67
N ASP A 97 1.71 -7.88 15.83
CA ASP A 97 0.83 -6.73 15.70
C ASP A 97 0.38 -6.51 14.26
N PHE A 98 1.28 -6.70 13.29
CA PHE A 98 0.93 -6.66 11.88
C PHE A 98 -0.13 -7.71 11.53
N VAL A 99 0.04 -8.96 11.97
CA VAL A 99 -0.94 -10.03 11.77
C VAL A 99 -2.26 -9.72 12.46
N VAL A 100 -2.22 -9.15 13.67
CA VAL A 100 -3.42 -8.71 14.39
C VAL A 100 -4.13 -7.58 13.62
N ALA A 101 -3.41 -6.58 13.11
CA ALA A 101 -3.95 -5.49 12.29
C ALA A 101 -4.64 -6.02 11.02
N GLN A 102 -4.06 -7.01 10.35
CA GLN A 102 -4.67 -7.67 9.19
C GLN A 102 -5.98 -8.39 9.57
N SER A 103 -6.02 -9.07 10.72
CA SER A 103 -7.22 -9.80 11.16
C SER A 103 -8.44 -8.90 11.37
N PHE A 104 -8.22 -7.62 11.73
CA PHE A 104 -9.29 -6.63 11.86
C PHE A 104 -10.00 -6.32 10.53
N VAL A 105 -9.31 -6.45 9.39
CA VAL A 105 -9.90 -6.17 8.08
C VAL A 105 -11.08 -7.11 7.77
N ASN A 106 -10.93 -8.40 8.08
CA ASN A 106 -11.98 -9.40 7.82
C ASN A 106 -13.23 -9.18 8.69
N ASN A 107 -13.05 -8.81 9.95
CA ASN A 107 -14.16 -8.50 10.85
C ASN A 107 -14.86 -7.20 10.46
N LEU A 108 -14.08 -6.21 10.02
CA LEU A 108 -14.61 -4.93 9.55
C LEU A 108 -15.49 -5.16 8.33
N ALA A 109 -15.04 -5.92 7.33
CA ALA A 109 -15.84 -6.26 6.15
C ALA A 109 -17.20 -6.89 6.52
N THR A 110 -17.19 -7.88 7.42
CA THR A 110 -18.40 -8.57 7.90
C THR A 110 -19.37 -7.60 8.58
N THR A 111 -18.86 -6.71 9.43
CA THR A 111 -19.68 -5.72 10.16
C THR A 111 -20.31 -4.69 9.22
N LEU A 112 -19.63 -4.38 8.12
CA LEU A 112 -20.03 -3.36 7.16
C LEU A 112 -21.04 -3.88 6.12
N ASP A 113 -21.08 -5.19 5.87
CA ASP A 113 -22.05 -5.83 4.98
C ASP A 113 -23.47 -5.92 5.58
N GLU A 114 -23.61 -5.77 6.90
CA GLU A 114 -24.90 -5.77 7.59
C GLU A 114 -25.69 -4.47 7.32
N THR A 115 -26.69 -4.57 6.44
CA THR A 115 -27.50 -3.48 5.87
C THR A 115 -28.14 -2.52 6.90
N SER A 116 -28.18 -1.23 6.51
CA SER A 116 -28.67 -0.03 7.24
C SER A 116 -27.65 0.66 8.15
N ILE A 117 -26.52 1.08 7.56
CA ILE A 117 -25.47 1.79 8.28
C ILE A 117 -25.97 3.19 8.70
N GLU A 118 -26.34 3.33 9.97
CA GLU A 118 -26.54 4.62 10.64
C GLU A 118 -25.33 5.54 10.40
N PRO A 119 -25.51 6.88 10.33
CA PRO A 119 -24.41 7.80 10.05
C PRO A 119 -23.24 7.68 11.03
N GLU A 120 -23.49 7.35 12.30
CA GLU A 120 -22.44 7.13 13.30
C GLU A 120 -21.64 5.86 13.02
N VAL A 121 -22.30 4.72 12.74
CA VAL A 121 -21.62 3.47 12.37
C VAL A 121 -20.77 3.64 11.12
N ARG A 122 -21.22 4.49 10.18
CA ARG A 122 -20.46 4.83 8.97
C ARG A 122 -19.21 5.65 9.30
N LYS A 123 -19.32 6.61 10.21
CA LYS A 123 -18.20 7.43 10.66
C LYS A 123 -17.16 6.58 11.39
N ASP A 124 -17.62 5.71 12.28
CA ASP A 124 -16.79 4.74 13.00
C ASP A 124 -16.08 3.79 12.03
N GLY A 125 -16.81 3.20 11.07
CA GLY A 125 -16.23 2.38 10.01
C GLY A 125 -15.17 3.13 9.20
N SER A 126 -15.43 4.39 8.83
CA SER A 126 -14.45 5.21 8.11
C SER A 126 -13.20 5.48 8.93
N ASN A 127 -13.32 5.74 10.23
CA ASN A 127 -12.19 5.94 11.11
C ASN A 127 -11.37 4.64 11.23
N MET A 128 -12.04 3.49 11.39
CA MET A 128 -11.38 2.18 11.45
C MET A 128 -10.58 1.89 10.18
N VAL A 129 -11.16 2.12 8.98
CA VAL A 129 -10.43 1.92 7.72
C VAL A 129 -9.17 2.77 7.67
N LYS A 130 -9.28 4.08 7.98
CA LYS A 130 -8.13 4.99 7.96
C LYS A 130 -7.05 4.58 8.97
N MET A 131 -7.45 4.22 10.18
CA MET A 131 -6.56 3.76 11.25
C MET A 131 -5.84 2.47 10.87
N ILE A 132 -6.55 1.44 10.39
CA ILE A 132 -5.94 0.16 10.00
C ILE A 132 -4.99 0.34 8.82
N CYS A 133 -5.40 1.09 7.79
CA CYS A 133 -4.51 1.43 6.67
C CYS A 133 -3.24 2.12 7.15
N TYR A 134 -3.36 3.08 8.08
CA TYR A 134 -2.21 3.76 8.64
C TYR A 134 -1.27 2.81 9.39
N LEU A 135 -1.80 1.95 10.27
CA LEU A 135 -0.99 0.95 10.98
C LEU A 135 -0.28 0.01 10.01
N LEU A 136 -1.01 -0.60 9.06
CA LEU A 136 -0.43 -1.48 8.06
C LEU A 136 0.67 -0.79 7.26
N SER A 137 0.46 0.48 6.90
CA SER A 137 1.46 1.27 6.19
C SER A 137 2.72 1.46 7.03
N GLN A 138 2.58 1.85 8.30
CA GLN A 138 3.71 2.00 9.23
C GLN A 138 4.49 0.69 9.43
N PHE A 139 3.80 -0.44 9.53
CA PHE A 139 4.46 -1.75 9.59
C PHE A 139 5.25 -2.05 8.32
N PHE A 140 4.70 -1.78 7.13
CA PHE A 140 5.46 -1.88 5.89
C PHE A 140 6.71 -0.98 5.93
N GLU A 141 6.61 0.26 6.40
CA GLU A 141 7.80 1.14 6.48
C GLU A 141 8.90 0.56 7.37
N ILE A 142 8.52 -0.06 8.49
CA ILE A 142 9.45 -0.71 9.43
C ILE A 142 10.12 -1.93 8.79
N PHE A 143 9.37 -2.82 8.14
CA PHE A 143 9.93 -4.02 7.50
C PHE A 143 10.86 -3.67 6.35
N GLU A 144 10.52 -2.64 5.59
CA GLU A 144 11.35 -2.15 4.49
C GLU A 144 12.65 -1.49 5.00
N ALA A 145 12.60 -0.80 6.14
CA ALA A 145 13.81 -0.25 6.77
C ALA A 145 14.76 -1.34 7.26
N GLU A 146 14.26 -2.52 7.61
CA GLU A 146 15.06 -3.69 8.00
C GLU A 146 15.65 -4.41 6.77
N ASP A 147 14.86 -4.64 5.71
CA ASP A 147 15.34 -5.31 4.50
C ASP A 147 16.43 -4.51 3.77
N THR A 148 16.43 -3.18 3.94
CA THR A 148 17.46 -2.28 3.41
C THR A 148 18.70 -2.16 4.29
N GLN A 149 18.69 -2.69 5.52
CA GLN A 149 19.92 -2.81 6.29
C GLN A 149 20.88 -3.75 5.54
N PRO A 150 22.15 -3.36 5.34
CA PRO A 150 23.13 -4.22 4.70
C PRO A 150 23.39 -5.42 5.62
N SER A 151 22.57 -6.45 5.50
CA SER A 151 22.93 -7.80 5.89
C SER A 151 24.24 -8.09 5.16
N ALA A 152 25.33 -8.19 5.90
CA ALA A 152 26.70 -8.26 5.39
C ALA A 152 26.84 -9.36 4.33
N SER A 153 26.61 -9.05 3.05
CA SER A 153 26.96 -9.79 1.83
C SER A 153 26.38 -9.06 0.61
N GLN A 154 27.00 -7.95 0.20
CA GLN A 154 26.96 -7.55 -1.21
C GLN A 154 28.38 -7.61 -1.73
N VAL A 155 28.67 -8.69 -2.45
CA VAL A 155 29.88 -8.82 -3.25
C VAL A 155 29.78 -7.83 -4.40
N VAL A 156 30.64 -6.82 -4.36
CA VAL A 156 30.92 -5.89 -5.45
C VAL A 156 31.70 -6.64 -6.53
N GLY A 157 31.21 -6.64 -7.77
CA GLY A 157 32.00 -7.05 -8.94
C GLY A 157 31.16 -7.52 -10.12
N GLY A 158 31.17 -6.74 -11.20
CA GLY A 158 30.25 -6.87 -12.32
C GLY A 158 30.27 -8.22 -13.06
N LYS A 159 29.07 -8.79 -13.20
CA LYS A 159 28.54 -9.48 -14.40
C LYS A 159 27.05 -9.74 -14.14
N VAL A 160 26.19 -9.05 -14.89
CA VAL A 160 24.71 -9.07 -14.73
C VAL A 160 24.08 -10.44 -15.02
N ILE A 161 24.83 -11.39 -15.59
CA ILE A 161 24.29 -12.68 -16.04
C ILE A 161 24.26 -13.75 -14.93
N ASP A 162 25.05 -13.64 -13.86
CA ASP A 162 25.08 -14.67 -12.79
C ASP A 162 24.14 -14.38 -11.60
N ILE A 163 23.57 -13.18 -11.50
CA ILE A 163 22.73 -12.80 -10.35
C ILE A 163 21.37 -13.54 -10.37
N LEU A 164 20.81 -13.81 -11.55
CA LEU A 164 19.52 -14.52 -11.65
C LEU A 164 19.62 -15.99 -11.19
N ASN A 165 20.77 -16.64 -11.39
CA ASN A 165 20.97 -18.03 -10.96
C ASN A 165 21.44 -18.15 -9.49
N CYS A 166 22.09 -17.12 -8.94
CA CYS A 166 22.49 -17.13 -7.53
C CYS A 166 21.33 -16.82 -6.55
N LEU A 167 20.26 -16.17 -7.01
CA LEU A 167 19.13 -15.79 -6.16
C LEU A 167 18.10 -16.91 -5.91
N GLU A 168 18.19 -18.02 -6.65
CA GLU A 168 17.36 -19.22 -6.40
C GLU A 168 17.91 -20.10 -5.26
N GLU A 169 19.20 -19.97 -4.89
CA GLU A 169 19.84 -20.86 -3.91
C GLU A 169 20.13 -20.26 -2.52
N GLU A 170 20.00 -18.94 -2.32
CA GLU A 170 20.10 -18.35 -0.97
C GLU A 170 18.78 -18.46 -0.21
N ALA A 171 18.44 -19.70 0.18
CA ALA A 171 17.53 -19.95 1.28
C ALA A 171 18.15 -19.36 2.56
N LYS A 172 17.79 -18.10 2.88
CA LYS A 172 18.02 -17.50 4.21
C LYS A 172 17.64 -18.57 5.25
N LYS A 173 18.56 -18.89 6.16
CA LYS A 173 18.25 -19.73 7.33
C LYS A 173 16.91 -19.26 7.93
N PRO A 174 15.97 -20.16 8.24
CA PRO A 174 14.69 -19.75 8.79
C PRO A 174 14.95 -18.91 10.03
N SER A 175 14.54 -17.64 9.99
CA SER A 175 14.57 -16.80 11.18
C SER A 175 13.74 -17.49 12.27
N ASP A 176 14.25 -17.50 13.50
CA ASP A 176 13.80 -18.26 14.67
C ASP A 176 12.36 -17.91 15.17
N SER A 177 11.58 -17.20 14.35
CA SER A 177 10.24 -16.68 14.66
C SER A 177 9.09 -17.47 14.00
N GLY A 178 9.38 -18.38 13.07
CA GLY A 178 8.36 -19.22 12.39
C GLY A 178 7.37 -18.46 11.48
N ILE A 179 7.54 -17.15 11.32
CA ILE A 179 6.67 -16.30 10.49
C ILE A 179 7.30 -16.12 9.11
N ASP A 180 6.54 -16.48 8.07
CA ASP A 180 6.91 -16.31 6.67
C ASP A 180 6.59 -14.88 6.22
N TRP A 181 7.60 -14.03 6.23
CA TRP A 181 7.46 -12.61 5.91
C TRP A 181 7.00 -12.33 4.48
N ASP A 182 7.39 -13.16 3.52
CA ASP A 182 6.97 -12.96 2.12
C ASP A 182 5.45 -13.15 2.02
N ARG A 183 4.93 -14.18 2.69
CA ARG A 183 3.49 -14.42 2.81
C ARG A 183 2.77 -13.32 3.59
N GLU A 184 3.34 -12.84 4.68
CA GLU A 184 2.68 -11.79 5.47
C GLU A 184 2.65 -10.45 4.71
N LYS A 185 3.68 -10.11 3.94
CA LYS A 185 3.67 -8.93 3.04
C LYS A 185 2.56 -9.05 1.99
N GLU A 186 2.39 -10.23 1.39
CA GLU A 186 1.28 -10.53 0.48
C GLU A 186 -0.09 -10.31 1.16
N CYS A 187 -0.29 -10.92 2.33
CA CYS A 187 -1.51 -10.77 3.13
C CYS A 187 -1.79 -9.29 3.47
N GLY A 188 -0.75 -8.52 3.79
CA GLY A 188 -0.86 -7.10 4.09
C GLY A 188 -1.33 -6.27 2.90
N ILE A 189 -0.80 -6.52 1.70
CA ILE A 189 -1.26 -5.84 0.48
C ILE A 189 -2.69 -6.25 0.13
N LYS A 190 -3.05 -7.53 0.28
CA LYS A 190 -4.43 -8.00 0.09
C LYS A 190 -5.39 -7.36 1.10
N ALA A 191 -4.96 -7.18 2.34
CA ALA A 191 -5.72 -6.48 3.37
C ALA A 191 -5.93 -5.00 3.02
N LEU A 192 -4.89 -4.29 2.57
CA LEU A 192 -5.01 -2.92 2.07
C LEU A 192 -5.94 -2.81 0.86
N LEU A 193 -5.83 -3.73 -0.11
CA LEU A 193 -6.72 -3.81 -1.26
C LEU A 193 -8.18 -4.01 -0.81
N HIS A 194 -8.43 -4.91 0.13
CA HIS A 194 -9.76 -5.12 0.70
C HIS A 194 -10.28 -3.84 1.37
N LEU A 195 -9.49 -3.17 2.20
CA LEU A 195 -9.90 -1.92 2.84
C LEU A 195 -10.28 -0.84 1.81
N VAL A 196 -9.48 -0.71 0.75
CA VAL A 196 -9.75 0.22 -0.35
C VAL A 196 -11.01 -0.14 -1.13
N THR A 197 -11.39 -1.42 -1.23
CA THR A 197 -12.64 -1.81 -1.90
C THR A 197 -13.88 -1.50 -1.06
N LEU A 198 -13.77 -1.47 0.28
CA LEU A 198 -14.84 -1.10 1.20
C LEU A 198 -15.18 0.40 1.18
N ILE A 199 -14.24 1.24 0.76
CA ILE A 199 -14.46 2.67 0.56
C ILE A 199 -15.33 2.86 -0.70
N SER A 200 -16.27 3.82 -0.68
CA SER A 200 -17.09 4.16 -1.85
C SER A 200 -17.07 5.64 -2.14
N THR A 201 -16.86 6.00 -3.40
CA THR A 201 -16.78 7.38 -3.90
C THR A 201 -18.11 7.95 -4.40
N ASP A 202 -19.22 7.24 -4.23
CA ASP A 202 -20.49 7.58 -4.86
C ASP A 202 -21.13 8.81 -4.21
N LEU A 203 -20.77 10.01 -4.69
CA LEU A 203 -21.40 11.28 -4.31
C LEU A 203 -22.75 11.52 -5.00
N GLY A 204 -23.22 10.62 -5.88
CA GLY A 204 -24.29 10.92 -6.85
C GLY A 204 -25.52 10.00 -6.84
N SER A 205 -25.46 8.80 -6.27
CA SER A 205 -26.63 7.91 -6.21
C SER A 205 -27.33 8.01 -4.87
N THR A 206 -28.56 8.53 -4.88
CA THR A 206 -29.50 8.44 -3.75
C THR A 206 -29.88 6.99 -3.40
N ASN A 207 -29.36 5.97 -4.10
CA ASN A 207 -29.60 4.55 -3.87
C ASN A 207 -28.31 3.72 -4.10
N SER A 208 -27.34 3.77 -3.18
CA SER A 208 -26.19 2.85 -3.16
C SER A 208 -25.69 2.59 -1.72
N GLY A 209 -26.53 2.02 -0.85
CA GLY A 209 -26.24 1.78 0.57
C GLY A 209 -25.20 0.70 0.89
N ARG A 210 -24.08 0.61 0.18
CA ARG A 210 -23.04 -0.44 0.38
C ARG A 210 -21.62 0.09 0.60
N GLY A 211 -21.45 1.39 0.78
CA GLY A 211 -20.13 2.01 0.86
C GLY A 211 -19.92 2.86 2.10
N ILE A 212 -18.79 2.66 2.77
CA ILE A 212 -18.37 3.45 3.91
C ILE A 212 -17.31 4.40 3.42
N CYS A 213 -17.72 5.62 3.07
CA CYS A 213 -16.97 6.86 3.26
C CYS A 213 -17.25 7.84 2.10
N TYR A 214 -18.10 8.82 2.34
CA TYR A 214 -18.13 10.02 1.50
C TYR A 214 -16.98 10.92 1.94
N THR A 215 -15.75 10.61 1.57
CA THR A 215 -14.70 11.62 1.58
C THR A 215 -15.01 12.56 0.42
N THR A 216 -15.50 13.76 0.73
CA THR A 216 -15.44 14.87 -0.22
C THR A 216 -14.02 14.89 -0.77
N TYR A 217 -13.84 14.85 -2.09
CA TYR A 217 -12.52 14.88 -2.72
C TYR A 217 -11.77 16.10 -2.19
N ASN A 218 -10.84 15.86 -1.27
CA ASN A 218 -10.09 16.87 -0.55
C ASN A 218 -8.66 16.40 -0.38
N TYR A 219 -7.76 17.30 0.02
CA TYR A 219 -6.35 16.97 0.17
C TYR A 219 -6.07 15.77 1.10
N GLN A 220 -6.93 15.52 2.09
CA GLN A 220 -6.79 14.39 3.02
C GLN A 220 -7.05 13.04 2.35
N ILE A 221 -7.98 12.97 1.38
CA ILE A 221 -8.23 11.74 0.62
C ILE A 221 -7.01 11.36 -0.23
N PHE A 222 -6.36 12.36 -0.83
CA PHE A 222 -5.18 12.14 -1.66
C PHE A 222 -4.01 11.61 -0.82
N LYS A 223 -3.78 12.21 0.36
CA LYS A 223 -2.79 11.70 1.32
C LYS A 223 -3.05 10.25 1.69
N PHE A 224 -4.30 9.92 2.01
CA PHE A 224 -4.70 8.55 2.34
C PHE A 224 -4.41 7.57 1.19
N PHE A 225 -4.79 7.91 -0.03
CA PHE A 225 -4.56 7.08 -1.20
C PHE A 225 -3.07 6.92 -1.54
N SER A 226 -2.30 8.00 -1.40
CA SER A 226 -0.84 7.95 -1.56
C SER A 226 -0.21 7.05 -0.50
N LEU A 227 -0.62 7.15 0.76
CA LEU A 227 -0.14 6.29 1.85
C LEU A 227 -0.32 4.81 1.51
N VAL A 228 -1.53 4.42 1.10
CA VAL A 228 -1.85 3.02 0.77
C VAL A 228 -1.08 2.53 -0.45
N THR A 229 -1.05 3.31 -1.54
CA THR A 229 -0.36 2.90 -2.78
C THR A 229 1.16 2.84 -2.62
N ASN A 230 1.73 3.71 -1.78
CA ASN A 230 3.16 3.70 -1.47
C ASN A 230 3.63 2.40 -0.80
N CYS A 231 2.77 1.71 -0.06
CA CYS A 231 3.10 0.38 0.49
C CYS A 231 3.46 -0.60 -0.64
N GLY A 232 2.62 -0.65 -1.68
CA GLY A 232 2.86 -1.49 -2.85
C GLY A 232 4.06 -1.03 -3.66
N TYR A 233 4.20 0.28 -3.91
CA TYR A 233 5.34 0.79 -4.68
C TYR A 233 6.68 0.52 -4.01
N ARG A 234 6.79 0.73 -2.69
CA ARG A 234 8.02 0.46 -1.94
C ARG A 234 8.43 -1.02 -2.00
N LEU A 235 7.47 -1.94 -1.91
CA LEU A 235 7.76 -3.37 -2.06
C LEU A 235 8.37 -3.71 -3.42
N LEU A 236 7.94 -3.04 -4.50
CA LEU A 236 8.51 -3.24 -5.84
C LEU A 236 9.97 -2.78 -5.93
N GLU A 237 10.39 -1.80 -5.10
CA GLU A 237 11.77 -1.28 -5.12
C GLU A 237 12.79 -2.37 -4.74
N ASN A 238 12.38 -3.42 -4.01
CA ASN A 238 13.23 -4.55 -3.67
C ASN A 238 13.37 -5.56 -4.82
N LEU A 239 14.61 -6.00 -5.08
CA LEU A 239 14.89 -7.02 -6.10
C LEU A 239 14.21 -8.36 -5.81
N SER A 240 13.93 -8.69 -4.54
CA SER A 240 13.24 -9.92 -4.13
C SER A 240 11.88 -10.09 -4.80
N ILE A 241 11.23 -9.00 -5.19
CA ILE A 241 9.94 -9.03 -5.86
C ILE A 241 9.98 -9.77 -7.20
N THR A 242 11.16 -9.98 -7.80
CA THR A 242 11.31 -10.72 -9.07
C THR A 242 11.27 -12.23 -8.90
N ARG A 243 11.38 -12.74 -7.67
CA ARG A 243 11.37 -14.18 -7.38
C ARG A 243 10.03 -14.80 -7.76
N VAL A 244 10.07 -16.07 -8.14
CA VAL A 244 8.85 -16.81 -8.51
C VAL A 244 7.86 -16.87 -7.35
N THR A 245 8.35 -16.99 -6.11
CA THR A 245 7.54 -17.03 -4.88
C THR A 245 6.79 -15.73 -4.59
N SER A 246 7.21 -14.60 -5.16
CA SER A 246 6.59 -13.29 -4.94
C SER A 246 5.54 -12.94 -5.98
N LYS A 247 5.14 -13.89 -6.84
CA LYS A 247 4.14 -13.66 -7.90
C LYS A 247 2.81 -13.16 -7.32
N GLU A 248 2.31 -13.82 -6.29
CA GLU A 248 1.04 -13.47 -5.65
C GLU A 248 1.10 -12.08 -5.01
N THR A 249 2.28 -11.68 -4.51
CA THR A 249 2.52 -10.32 -4.02
C THR A 249 2.49 -9.30 -5.18
N ARG A 250 3.15 -9.58 -6.31
CA ARG A 250 3.10 -8.73 -7.51
C ARG A 250 1.67 -8.56 -8.03
N ASP A 251 0.91 -9.65 -8.08
CA ASP A 251 -0.48 -9.64 -8.53
C ASP A 251 -1.35 -8.81 -7.59
N ALA A 252 -1.16 -8.95 -6.27
CA ALA A 252 -1.87 -8.16 -5.27
C ALA A 252 -1.53 -6.66 -5.36
N ILE A 253 -0.26 -6.30 -5.57
CA ILE A 253 0.17 -4.90 -5.79
C ILE A 253 -0.46 -4.35 -7.07
N SER A 254 -0.45 -5.13 -8.15
CA SER A 254 -1.05 -4.75 -9.44
C SER A 254 -2.54 -4.48 -9.32
N HIS A 255 -3.26 -5.34 -8.58
CA HIS A 255 -4.67 -5.14 -8.29
C HIS A 255 -4.93 -3.91 -7.41
N LEU A 256 -4.09 -3.67 -6.40
CA LEU A 256 -4.17 -2.46 -5.56
C LEU A 256 -4.05 -1.20 -6.43
N ILE A 257 -2.99 -1.09 -7.23
CA ILE A 257 -2.77 0.07 -8.12
C ILE A 257 -3.92 0.22 -9.11
N GLY A 258 -4.40 -0.88 -9.69
CA GLY A 258 -5.48 -0.86 -10.65
C GLY A 258 -6.84 -0.47 -10.09
N VAL A 259 -7.21 -0.96 -8.90
CA VAL A 259 -8.42 -0.52 -8.20
C VAL A 259 -8.32 0.97 -7.85
N MET A 260 -7.14 1.41 -7.45
CA MET A 260 -6.85 2.82 -7.20
C MET A 260 -7.04 3.69 -8.45
N ALA A 261 -6.52 3.27 -9.60
CA ALA A 261 -6.73 3.95 -10.86
C ALA A 261 -8.22 3.96 -11.27
N LYS A 262 -8.90 2.82 -11.12
CA LYS A 262 -10.30 2.63 -11.55
C LYS A 262 -11.30 3.46 -10.75
N ARG A 263 -11.13 3.54 -9.42
CA ARG A 263 -12.15 4.08 -8.50
C ARG A 263 -11.80 5.46 -7.93
N TYR A 264 -10.52 5.79 -7.87
CA TYR A 264 -10.00 6.92 -7.09
C TYR A 264 -9.13 7.89 -7.90
N ASN A 265 -9.29 7.87 -9.23
CA ASN A 265 -8.60 8.78 -10.15
C ASN A 265 -7.07 8.78 -9.97
N HIS A 266 -6.50 7.62 -9.61
CA HIS A 266 -5.06 7.44 -9.40
C HIS A 266 -4.31 7.08 -10.68
N GLY A 267 -4.95 7.12 -11.85
CA GLY A 267 -4.34 6.72 -13.13
C GLY A 267 -3.06 7.51 -13.46
N LEU A 268 -3.14 8.84 -13.48
CA LEU A 268 -1.99 9.70 -13.77
C LEU A 268 -0.87 9.50 -12.74
N SER A 269 -1.20 9.48 -11.44
CA SER A 269 -0.23 9.24 -10.37
C SER A 269 0.45 7.87 -10.51
N ALA A 270 -0.30 6.83 -10.86
CA ALA A 270 0.25 5.51 -11.12
C ALA A 270 1.18 5.52 -12.34
N SER A 271 0.77 6.17 -13.43
CA SER A 271 1.57 6.28 -14.65
C SER A 271 2.91 6.97 -14.39
N LEU A 272 2.90 8.10 -13.67
CA LEU A 272 4.11 8.81 -13.26
C LEU A 272 5.01 7.96 -12.36
N LYS A 273 4.44 7.25 -11.37
CA LYS A 273 5.21 6.41 -10.46
C LYS A 273 5.78 5.17 -11.15
N ILE A 274 5.07 4.57 -12.12
CA ILE A 274 5.57 3.47 -12.97
C ILE A 274 6.82 3.93 -13.73
N LEU A 275 6.75 5.08 -14.42
CA LEU A 275 7.89 5.63 -15.16
C LEU A 275 9.06 5.98 -14.24
N GLN A 276 8.78 6.58 -13.08
CA GLN A 276 9.80 6.85 -12.07
C GLN A 276 10.50 5.56 -11.62
N LEU A 277 9.74 4.50 -11.32
CA LEU A 277 10.30 3.21 -10.90
C LEU A 277 11.21 2.61 -11.99
N LEU A 278 10.80 2.67 -13.26
CA LEU A 278 11.61 2.20 -14.39
C LEU A 278 12.92 2.97 -14.54
N GLN A 279 12.96 4.26 -14.17
CA GLN A 279 14.20 5.05 -14.18
C GLN A 279 15.19 4.65 -13.08
N HIS A 280 14.70 4.10 -11.98
CA HIS A 280 15.53 3.81 -10.80
C HIS A 280 15.87 2.32 -10.63
N PHE A 281 15.06 1.43 -11.20
CA PHE A 281 15.11 0.00 -10.93
C PHE A 281 14.98 -0.83 -12.22
N GLU A 282 16.11 -1.32 -12.74
CA GLU A 282 16.14 -2.09 -14.00
C GLU A 282 15.35 -3.40 -13.92
N HIS A 283 15.25 -4.01 -12.74
CA HIS A 283 14.53 -5.27 -12.51
C HIS A 283 13.01 -5.15 -12.62
N LEU A 284 12.47 -3.93 -12.72
CA LEU A 284 11.03 -3.67 -12.73
C LEU A 284 10.38 -3.62 -14.11
N VAL A 285 11.15 -3.75 -15.19
CA VAL A 285 10.61 -3.75 -16.57
C VAL A 285 9.45 -4.74 -16.73
N SER A 286 9.71 -6.04 -16.49
CA SER A 286 8.67 -7.07 -16.66
C SER A 286 7.59 -7.04 -15.56
N PRO A 287 7.92 -6.87 -14.26
CA PRO A 287 6.91 -6.69 -13.22
C PRO A 287 5.91 -5.57 -13.53
N LEU A 288 6.38 -4.40 -13.97
CA LEU A 288 5.50 -3.26 -14.27
C LEU A 288 4.73 -3.45 -15.58
N ALA A 289 5.32 -4.10 -16.59
CA ALA A 289 4.60 -4.47 -17.81
C ALA A 289 3.43 -5.41 -17.48
N HIS A 290 3.66 -6.38 -16.60
CA HIS A 290 2.61 -7.26 -16.08
C HIS A 290 1.56 -6.51 -15.25
N THR A 291 1.96 -5.55 -14.42
CA THR A 291 1.00 -4.69 -13.70
C THR A 291 0.07 -3.96 -14.67
N VAL A 292 0.60 -3.36 -15.74
CA VAL A 292 -0.20 -2.65 -16.72
C VAL A 292 -1.11 -3.58 -17.52
N GLU A 293 -0.65 -4.80 -17.81
CA GLU A 293 -1.46 -5.87 -18.39
C GLU A 293 -2.67 -6.21 -17.52
N ILE A 294 -2.48 -6.46 -16.22
CA ILE A 294 -3.58 -6.74 -15.27
C ILE A 294 -4.57 -5.55 -15.22
N ILE A 295 -4.05 -4.33 -15.09
CA ILE A 295 -4.88 -3.11 -15.02
C ILE A 295 -5.74 -2.97 -16.28
N THR A 296 -5.20 -3.32 -17.43
CA THR A 296 -5.87 -3.17 -18.73
C THR A 296 -6.84 -4.30 -19.02
N ASN A 297 -6.41 -5.55 -18.87
CA ASN A 297 -7.15 -6.74 -19.30
C ASN A 297 -8.14 -7.22 -18.25
N GLU A 298 -7.74 -7.25 -16.97
CA GLU A 298 -8.59 -7.77 -15.89
C GLU A 298 -9.49 -6.66 -15.31
N LEU A 299 -8.92 -5.48 -15.07
CA LEU A 299 -9.64 -4.37 -14.44
C LEU A 299 -10.33 -3.43 -15.45
N GLY A 300 -9.96 -3.51 -16.73
CA GLY A 300 -10.58 -2.77 -17.82
C GLY A 300 -10.15 -1.30 -17.92
N VAL A 301 -9.09 -0.88 -17.22
CA VAL A 301 -8.65 0.52 -17.14
C VAL A 301 -7.66 0.81 -18.27
N LYS A 302 -8.17 0.93 -19.50
CA LYS A 302 -7.35 1.19 -20.71
C LYS A 302 -6.70 2.57 -20.73
N SER A 303 -7.22 3.54 -19.98
CA SER A 303 -6.71 4.91 -19.93
C SER A 303 -5.28 5.01 -19.39
N VAL A 304 -4.84 4.04 -18.57
CA VAL A 304 -3.48 4.01 -18.02
C VAL A 304 -2.42 3.99 -19.12
N ILE A 305 -2.67 3.27 -20.22
CA ILE A 305 -1.75 3.25 -21.37
C ILE A 305 -1.66 4.62 -22.02
N GLN A 306 -2.79 5.30 -22.19
CA GLN A 306 -2.82 6.63 -22.79
C GLN A 306 -2.10 7.66 -21.93
N GLU A 307 -2.21 7.55 -20.61
CA GLU A 307 -1.48 8.38 -19.64
C GLU A 307 0.03 8.09 -19.70
N ILE A 308 0.45 6.83 -19.62
CA ILE A 308 1.87 6.43 -19.76
C ILE A 308 2.47 6.98 -21.05
N MET A 309 1.83 6.72 -22.19
CA MET A 309 2.32 7.16 -23.50
C MET A 309 2.42 8.69 -23.60
N ARG A 310 1.48 9.40 -22.97
CA ARG A 310 1.48 10.87 -22.89
C ARG A 310 2.61 11.41 -22.01
N GLU A 311 2.89 10.78 -20.88
CA GLU A 311 3.99 11.19 -20.02
C GLU A 311 5.35 10.91 -20.67
N VAL A 312 5.51 9.77 -21.36
CA VAL A 312 6.73 9.50 -22.16
C VAL A 312 6.90 10.53 -23.27
N GLY A 313 5.84 10.85 -24.02
CA GLY A 313 5.89 11.87 -25.07
C GLY A 313 6.18 13.30 -24.57
N ARG A 314 6.17 13.54 -23.25
CA ARG A 314 6.51 14.83 -22.62
C ARG A 314 7.94 14.91 -22.11
N PHE A 315 8.71 13.82 -22.14
CA PHE A 315 10.09 13.86 -21.69
C PHE A 315 10.91 14.81 -22.55
N ASP A 316 11.74 15.65 -21.91
CA ASP A 316 12.70 16.49 -22.61
C ASP A 316 13.82 15.60 -23.17
N PRO A 317 14.16 15.69 -24.47
CA PRO A 317 15.29 14.98 -25.07
C PRO A 317 16.59 15.07 -24.27
N LYS A 318 16.82 16.19 -23.58
CA LYS A 318 18.01 16.39 -22.72
C LYS A 318 17.99 15.51 -21.48
N ASP A 319 16.81 15.27 -20.91
CA ASP A 319 16.67 14.42 -19.72
C ASP A 319 16.81 12.95 -20.12
N ILE A 320 16.28 12.56 -21.28
CA ILE A 320 16.49 11.24 -21.90
C ILE A 320 18.00 10.97 -22.10
N ALA A 321 18.73 11.94 -22.67
CA ALA A 321 20.16 11.80 -22.91
C ALA A 321 21.01 11.73 -21.62
N ARG A 322 20.51 12.29 -20.51
CA ARG A 322 21.21 12.29 -19.21
C ARG A 322 21.03 10.98 -18.44
N ASP A 323 19.94 10.25 -18.70
CA ASP A 323 19.65 8.96 -18.08
C ASP A 323 19.47 7.84 -19.13
N PRO A 324 20.59 7.35 -19.71
CA PRO A 324 20.53 6.30 -20.71
C PRO A 324 20.11 4.93 -20.13
N SER A 325 20.24 4.69 -18.82
CA SER A 325 19.75 3.44 -18.21
C SER A 325 18.24 3.46 -18.07
N GLY A 326 17.68 4.49 -17.44
CA GLY A 326 16.23 4.63 -17.29
C GLY A 326 15.51 4.70 -18.63
N THR A 327 16.11 5.37 -19.63
CA THR A 327 15.57 5.38 -20.99
C THR A 327 15.50 3.97 -21.59
N ARG A 328 16.55 3.15 -21.46
CA ARG A 328 16.52 1.76 -21.93
C ARG A 328 15.43 0.94 -21.22
N CYS A 329 15.26 1.13 -19.92
CA CYS A 329 14.22 0.43 -19.15
C CYS A 329 12.82 0.82 -19.61
N ILE A 330 12.57 2.11 -19.86
CA ILE A 330 11.28 2.59 -20.40
C ILE A 330 11.04 2.02 -21.81
N SER A 331 12.04 2.02 -22.68
CA SER A 331 11.91 1.44 -24.03
C SER A 331 11.61 -0.06 -23.98
N ALA A 332 12.34 -0.82 -23.15
CA ALA A 332 12.09 -2.25 -22.96
C ALA A 332 10.68 -2.53 -22.40
N PHE A 333 10.25 -1.73 -21.43
CA PHE A 333 8.91 -1.81 -20.86
C PHE A 333 7.82 -1.55 -21.92
N LEU A 334 8.01 -0.53 -22.77
CA LEU A 334 7.03 -0.22 -23.82
C LEU A 334 6.96 -1.31 -24.89
N VAL A 335 8.10 -1.95 -25.23
CA VAL A 335 8.10 -3.13 -26.12
C VAL A 335 7.31 -4.28 -25.49
N GLU A 336 7.56 -4.61 -24.22
CA GLU A 336 6.84 -5.70 -23.54
C GLU A 336 5.33 -5.41 -23.40
N VAL A 337 4.97 -4.16 -23.13
CA VAL A 337 3.56 -3.72 -23.11
C VAL A 337 2.92 -3.83 -24.51
N ALA A 338 3.65 -3.47 -25.57
CA ALA A 338 3.18 -3.61 -26.95
C ALA A 338 2.93 -5.07 -27.32
N GLU A 339 3.78 -5.99 -26.88
CA GLU A 339 3.61 -7.43 -27.10
C GLU A 339 2.40 -7.99 -26.35
N LYS A 340 2.18 -7.56 -25.09
CA LYS A 340 1.10 -8.06 -24.23
C LYS A 340 -0.27 -7.50 -24.57
N ILE A 341 -0.37 -6.20 -24.86
CA ILE A 341 -1.64 -5.48 -25.06
C ILE A 341 -1.61 -4.55 -26.29
N PRO A 342 -1.26 -5.06 -27.49
CA PRO A 342 -1.03 -4.26 -28.69
C PRO A 342 -2.23 -3.38 -29.07
N LEU A 343 -3.44 -3.95 -29.00
CA LEU A 343 -4.67 -3.27 -29.43
C LEU A 343 -4.98 -1.99 -28.62
N VAL A 344 -4.56 -1.94 -27.35
CA VAL A 344 -4.78 -0.77 -26.48
C VAL A 344 -3.68 0.28 -26.69
N MET A 345 -2.48 -0.15 -27.09
CA MET A 345 -1.33 0.71 -27.33
C MET A 345 -1.40 1.42 -28.69
N LEU A 346 -1.89 0.72 -29.74
CA LEU A 346 -1.97 1.22 -31.12
C LEU A 346 -2.51 2.67 -31.25
N PRO A 347 -3.62 3.07 -30.60
CA PRO A 347 -4.16 4.42 -30.74
C PRO A 347 -3.27 5.53 -30.18
N SER A 348 -2.31 5.19 -29.31
CA SER A 348 -1.45 6.16 -28.59
C SER A 348 -0.03 6.24 -29.16
N ILE A 349 0.29 5.40 -30.14
CA ILE A 349 1.62 5.32 -30.77
C ILE A 349 2.08 6.67 -31.34
N SER A 350 1.17 7.43 -31.95
CA SER A 350 1.49 8.71 -32.57
C SER A 350 2.08 9.75 -31.60
N VAL A 351 1.83 9.59 -30.30
CA VAL A 351 2.37 10.45 -29.23
C VAL A 351 3.89 10.28 -29.10
N LEU A 352 4.42 9.11 -29.46
CA LEU A 352 5.85 8.81 -29.39
C LEU A 352 6.62 9.21 -30.64
N MET A 353 5.96 9.74 -31.67
CA MET A 353 6.64 10.17 -32.91
C MET A 353 7.74 11.20 -32.66
N CYS A 354 7.58 12.05 -31.64
CA CYS A 354 8.59 13.03 -31.23
C CYS A 354 9.94 12.40 -30.85
N HIS A 355 9.95 11.13 -30.44
CA HIS A 355 11.15 10.41 -30.02
C HIS A 355 11.65 9.40 -31.07
N LEU A 356 10.98 9.27 -32.22
CA LEU A 356 11.38 8.36 -33.30
C LEU A 356 12.45 8.93 -34.22
N ASP A 357 12.50 10.26 -34.34
CA ASP A 357 13.53 10.96 -35.13
C ASP A 357 14.86 11.08 -34.37
N GLU A 358 14.85 10.83 -33.05
CA GLU A 358 16.03 10.83 -32.20
C GLU A 358 16.60 9.40 -32.14
N GLU A 359 17.74 9.16 -32.81
CA GLU A 359 18.34 7.86 -33.15
C GLU A 359 18.61 6.86 -31.99
N VAL A 360 18.20 7.13 -30.75
CA VAL A 360 18.77 6.45 -29.59
C VAL A 360 17.89 5.37 -28.95
N CYS A 361 16.55 5.32 -29.04
CA CYS A 361 15.82 4.31 -28.22
C CYS A 361 14.47 3.76 -28.72
N PHE A 362 13.72 4.41 -29.62
CA PHE A 362 12.34 4.01 -29.91
C PHE A 362 12.13 3.15 -31.18
N ILE A 363 13.19 2.91 -31.96
CA ILE A 363 13.14 2.12 -33.21
C ILE A 363 12.72 0.65 -32.97
N LEU A 364 12.86 0.14 -31.74
CA LEU A 364 12.49 -1.24 -31.40
C LEU A 364 10.97 -1.48 -31.25
N ILE A 365 10.15 -0.45 -30.96
CA ILE A 365 8.69 -0.62 -30.82
C ILE A 365 8.04 -0.96 -32.19
N PHE A 366 8.68 -0.60 -33.29
CA PHE A 366 8.10 -0.70 -34.64
C PHE A 366 8.75 -1.78 -35.53
N SER A 367 9.70 -2.55 -35.01
CA SER A 367 10.54 -3.45 -35.82
C SER A 367 10.19 -4.95 -35.69
N ASN A 368 9.03 -5.33 -35.14
CA ASN A 368 8.52 -6.71 -35.19
C ASN A 368 7.11 -6.80 -35.74
#